data_AF-A0A4P6MJH1-F1
#
_entry.id   AF-A0A4P6MJH1-F1
#
_cell.length_a   1.000
_cell.length_b   1.000
_cell.length_c   1.000
_cell.angle_alpha   90.00
_cell.angle_beta   90.00
_cell.angle_gamma   90.00
#
_symmetry.space_group_name_H-M   'P 1'
#
loop_
_entity.id
_entity.type
_entity.pdbx_description
1 polymer ?
#
loop_
_entity_poly.entity_id
_entity_poly.type
_entity_poly.pdbx_seq_one_letter_code
_entity_poly.pdbx_strand_id
1 'polypeptide(L)'
;MFDLGFAELLVIGIVALIVVGPKDLPVLFRNVGRFVGKARGMAREFSRAMNDAADESGVRDVAKGLKSATNPIGSAMDGVKEAARDMTSSLDPTKYDPDSETGKLAADRAEKAKKIQAATARAAAERKAREAQEALAKAEEYEAELKDDKG
;
A
#
# COMPACT_ATOMS: atom_id res chain seq x y z
N MET A 1 -13.40 6.32 -2.53
CA MET A 1 -14.22 5.92 -1.37
C MET A 1 -13.49 6.08 -0.02
N PHE A 2 -12.45 6.91 0.04
CA PHE A 2 -11.88 7.44 1.29
C PHE A 2 -11.65 8.93 1.09
N ASP A 3 -12.67 9.74 1.36
CA ASP A 3 -12.53 11.18 1.45
C ASP A 3 -11.81 11.48 2.77
N LEU A 4 -10.47 11.52 2.75
CA LEU A 4 -9.68 12.05 3.87
C LEU A 4 -9.76 13.58 3.83
N GLY A 5 -10.96 14.09 4.05
CA GLY A 5 -11.26 15.51 4.13
C GLY A 5 -10.95 16.09 5.50
N PHE A 6 -11.09 17.41 5.61
CA PHE A 6 -10.99 18.10 6.89
C PHE A 6 -12.07 17.62 7.87
N ALA A 7 -13.26 17.29 7.37
CA ALA A 7 -14.38 16.79 8.17
C ALA A 7 -14.05 15.43 8.81
N GLU A 8 -13.51 14.48 8.05
CA GLU A 8 -13.14 13.16 8.55
C GLU A 8 -12.00 13.23 9.57
N LEU A 9 -11.00 14.09 9.35
CA LEU A 9 -9.95 14.34 10.35
C LEU A 9 -10.53 14.88 11.66
N LEU A 10 -11.53 15.75 11.59
CA LEU A 10 -12.21 16.30 12.76
C LEU A 10 -12.99 15.21 13.51
N VAL A 11 -13.71 14.33 12.80
CA VAL A 11 -14.40 13.18 13.39
C VAL A 11 -13.42 12.24 14.09
N ILE A 12 -12.29 11.91 13.44
CA ILE A 12 -11.24 11.09 14.06
C ILE A 12 -10.68 11.78 15.31
N GLY A 13 -10.48 13.10 15.27
CA GLY A 13 -10.05 13.89 16.43
C GLY A 13 -11.03 13.79 17.61
N ILE A 14 -12.34 13.90 17.36
CA ILE A 14 -13.37 13.74 18.40
C ILE A 14 -13.34 12.33 18.98
N VAL A 15 -13.29 11.29 18.14
CA VAL A 15 -13.22 9.90 18.59
C VAL A 15 -11.96 9.66 19.43
N ALA A 16 -10.82 10.20 19.01
CA ALA A 16 -9.58 10.10 19.76
C ALA A 16 -9.67 10.80 21.13
N LEU A 17 -10.35 11.96 21.22
CA LEU A 17 -10.59 12.64 22.49
C LEU A 17 -11.48 11.82 23.45
N ILE A 18 -12.45 11.09 22.92
CA ILE A 18 -13.33 10.24 23.75
C ILE A 18 -12.57 9.01 24.26
N VAL A 19 -11.83 8.33 23.38
CA VAL A 19 -11.16 7.06 23.69
C VAL A 19 -9.94 7.27 24.57
N VAL A 20 -9.08 8.23 24.21
CA VAL A 20 -7.81 8.49 24.91
C VAL A 20 -8.01 9.49 26.04
N GLY A 21 -8.93 10.44 25.87
CA GLY A 21 -9.15 11.54 26.81
C GLY A 21 -8.48 12.85 26.36
N PRO A 22 -9.12 14.01 26.61
CA PRO A 22 -8.61 15.32 26.18
C PRO A 22 -7.33 15.75 26.89
N LYS A 23 -7.03 15.19 28.06
CA LYS A 23 -5.81 15.49 28.83
C LYS A 23 -4.61 14.64 28.41
N ASP A 24 -4.85 13.43 27.92
CA ASP A 24 -3.79 12.47 27.61
C ASP A 24 -3.31 12.58 26.17
N LEU A 25 -4.17 12.96 25.22
CA LEU A 25 -3.78 13.26 23.84
C LEU A 25 -2.59 14.23 23.70
N PRO A 26 -2.57 15.42 24.36
CA PRO A 26 -1.43 16.33 24.23
C PRO A 26 -0.15 15.75 24.83
N VAL A 27 -0.25 14.90 25.85
CA VAL A 27 0.90 14.19 26.44
C VAL A 27 1.41 13.13 25.46
N LEU A 28 0.53 12.35 24.82
CA LEU A 28 0.88 11.39 23.77
C LEU A 28 1.59 12.07 22.60
N PHE A 29 1.03 13.17 22.06
CA PHE A 29 1.67 13.90 20.97
C PHE A 29 3.04 14.46 21.37
N ARG A 30 3.21 14.91 22.61
CA ARG A 30 4.52 15.35 23.12
C ARG A 30 5.51 14.17 23.16
N ASN A 31 5.08 13.01 23.63
CA ASN A 31 5.91 11.82 23.74
C ASN A 31 6.36 11.33 22.36
N VAL A 32 5.41 11.15 21.44
CA VAL A 32 5.67 10.78 20.04
C VAL A 32 6.53 11.82 19.35
N GLY A 33 6.22 13.11 19.52
CA GLY A 33 6.98 14.21 18.95
C GLY A 33 8.44 14.24 19.40
N ARG A 34 8.72 13.95 20.69
CA ARG A 34 10.11 13.82 21.18
C ARG A 34 10.83 12.64 20.55
N PHE A 35 10.16 11.50 20.39
CA PHE A 35 10.75 10.32 19.74
C PHE A 35 11.06 10.59 18.26
N VAL A 36 10.09 11.11 17.51
CA VAL A 36 10.26 11.51 16.11
C VAL A 36 11.35 12.59 15.97
N GLY A 37 11.39 13.56 16.89
CA GLY A 37 12.42 14.59 16.91
C GLY A 37 13.83 14.04 17.07
N LYS A 38 14.02 13.09 18.00
CA LYS A 38 15.30 12.39 18.20
C LYS A 38 15.67 11.55 16.97
N ALA A 39 14.74 10.76 16.45
CA ALA A 39 14.95 9.96 15.24
C ALA A 39 15.33 10.84 14.05
N ARG A 40 14.69 12.01 13.89
CA ARG A 40 15.04 12.97 12.83
C ARG A 40 16.41 13.62 13.05
N GLY A 41 16.84 13.83 14.29
CA GLY A 41 18.21 14.23 14.65
C GLY A 41 19.22 13.19 14.17
N MET A 42 19.04 11.95 14.61
CA MET A 42 19.88 10.82 14.24
C MET A 42 19.92 10.61 12.72
N ALA A 43 18.79 10.72 12.04
CA ALA A 43 18.73 10.60 10.58
C ALA A 43 19.52 11.72 9.88
N ARG A 44 19.57 12.94 10.44
CA ARG A 44 20.38 14.05 9.90
C ARG A 44 21.87 13.81 10.12
N GLU A 45 22.26 13.32 11.29
CA GLU A 45 23.66 12.95 11.57
C GLU A 45 24.10 11.79 10.67
N PHE A 46 23.27 10.76 10.53
CA PHE A 46 23.53 9.65 9.61
C PHE A 46 23.61 10.11 8.16
N SER A 47 22.70 10.98 7.72
CA SER A 47 22.72 11.52 6.35
C SER A 47 23.98 12.35 6.09
N ARG A 48 24.46 13.11 7.07
CA ARG A 48 25.73 13.85 6.98
C ARG A 48 26.90 12.88 6.89
N ALA A 49 27.00 11.94 7.84
CA ALA A 49 28.05 10.93 7.85
C ALA A 49 28.06 10.04 6.59
N MET A 50 26.88 9.67 6.07
CA MET A 50 26.76 8.94 4.80
C MET A 50 27.17 9.79 3.60
N ASN A 51 26.83 11.08 3.55
CA ASN A 51 27.28 11.95 2.47
C ASN A 51 28.80 12.13 2.51
N ASP A 52 29.37 12.37 3.70
CA ASP A 52 30.81 12.52 3.89
C ASP A 52 31.54 11.21 3.52
N ALA A 53 31.02 10.06 3.98
CA ALA A 53 31.57 8.76 3.61
C ALA A 53 31.36 8.42 2.13
N ALA A 54 30.24 8.80 1.51
CA ALA A 54 29.95 8.53 0.10
C ALA A 54 30.78 9.39 -0.85
N ASP A 55 31.16 10.61 -0.43
CA ASP A 55 32.11 11.47 -1.14
C ASP A 55 33.52 10.86 -1.12
N GLU A 56 33.87 10.06 -0.11
CA GLU A 56 35.18 9.38 0.01
C GLU A 56 35.19 7.93 -0.53
N SER A 57 34.04 7.23 -0.57
CA SER A 57 33.93 5.80 -0.93
C SER A 57 33.25 5.49 -2.27
N GLY A 58 32.91 6.50 -3.10
CA GLY A 58 32.27 6.28 -4.42
C GLY A 58 30.83 5.76 -4.35
N VAL A 59 30.25 5.63 -3.15
CA VAL A 59 28.85 5.21 -2.92
C VAL A 59 27.84 6.17 -3.57
N ARG A 60 28.26 7.42 -3.81
CA ARG A 60 27.50 8.42 -4.56
C ARG A 60 27.17 7.96 -5.99
N ASP A 61 28.04 7.14 -6.60
CA ASP A 61 27.81 6.55 -7.91
C ASP A 61 26.86 5.35 -7.87
N VAL A 62 26.85 4.58 -6.77
CA VAL A 62 25.86 3.52 -6.53
C VAL A 62 24.47 4.11 -6.30
N ALA A 63 24.37 5.19 -5.50
CA ALA A 63 23.12 5.91 -5.27
C ALA A 63 22.60 6.56 -6.56
N LYS A 64 23.48 7.15 -7.38
CA LYS A 64 23.12 7.64 -8.73
C LYS A 64 22.70 6.51 -9.65
N GLY A 65 23.39 5.37 -9.66
CA GLY A 65 23.05 4.21 -10.47
C GLY A 65 21.67 3.67 -10.14
N LEU A 66 21.35 3.53 -8.85
CA LEU A 66 20.04 3.08 -8.39
C LEU A 66 18.93 4.09 -8.73
N LYS A 67 19.21 5.40 -8.58
CA LYS A 67 18.27 6.47 -8.93
C LYS A 67 18.03 6.56 -10.45
N SER A 68 19.09 6.40 -11.24
CA SER A 68 19.03 6.34 -12.69
C SER A 68 18.41 5.05 -13.23
N ALA A 69 18.37 3.96 -12.44
CA ALA A 69 17.64 2.74 -12.78
C ALA A 69 16.15 2.84 -12.42
N THR A 70 15.81 3.53 -11.32
CA THR A 70 14.42 3.71 -10.89
C THR A 70 13.66 4.79 -11.67
N ASN A 71 14.34 5.82 -12.17
CA ASN A 71 13.73 6.85 -13.03
C ASN A 71 13.11 6.31 -14.35
N PRO A 72 13.81 5.51 -15.18
CA PRO A 72 13.27 4.95 -16.42
C PRO A 72 12.22 3.88 -16.15
N ILE A 73 12.30 3.15 -15.04
CA ILE A 73 11.22 2.24 -14.61
C ILE A 73 9.96 3.03 -14.27
N GLY A 74 10.09 4.15 -13.56
CA GLY A 74 8.97 5.06 -13.27
C GLY A 74 8.31 5.58 -14.54
N SER A 75 9.10 6.14 -15.46
CA SER A 75 8.57 6.66 -16.74
C SER A 75 7.97 5.56 -17.64
N ALA A 76 8.56 4.36 -17.67
CA ALA A 76 8.00 3.23 -18.40
C ALA A 76 6.67 2.76 -17.78
N MET A 77 6.58 2.72 -16.45
CA MET A 77 5.35 2.39 -15.73
C MET A 77 4.26 3.44 -15.96
N ASP A 78 4.62 4.73 -16.02
CA ASP A 78 3.69 5.82 -16.34
C ASP A 78 3.14 5.69 -17.76
N GLY A 79 4.00 5.39 -18.75
CA GLY A 79 3.56 5.15 -20.13
C GLY A 79 2.67 3.91 -20.28
N VAL A 80 2.97 2.83 -19.54
CA VAL A 80 2.10 1.64 -19.48
C VAL A 80 0.76 1.96 -18.84
N LYS A 81 0.75 2.77 -17.77
CA LYS A 81 -0.47 3.20 -17.08
C LYS A 81 -1.33 4.11 -17.95
N GLU A 82 -0.70 4.99 -18.73
CA GLU A 82 -1.37 5.86 -19.69
C GLU A 82 -1.97 5.06 -20.85
N ALA A 83 -1.19 4.17 -21.47
CA ALA A 83 -1.69 3.26 -22.49
C ALA A 83 -2.85 2.38 -21.99
N ALA A 84 -2.74 1.84 -20.76
CA ALA A 84 -3.82 1.08 -20.14
C ALA A 84 -5.08 1.94 -19.91
N ARG A 85 -4.92 3.22 -19.58
CA ARG A 85 -6.03 4.17 -19.38
C ARG A 85 -6.68 4.58 -20.70
N ASP A 86 -5.91 4.74 -21.77
CA ASP A 86 -6.42 5.02 -23.10
C ASP A 86 -7.17 3.81 -23.66
N MET A 87 -6.65 2.61 -23.44
CA MET A 87 -7.34 1.37 -23.78
C MET A 87 -8.62 1.20 -22.97
N THR A 88 -8.61 1.46 -21.66
CA THR A 88 -9.83 1.37 -20.85
C THR A 88 -10.88 2.39 -21.24
N SER A 89 -10.46 3.60 -21.64
CA SER A 89 -11.36 4.66 -22.11
C SER A 89 -11.91 4.37 -23.51
N SER A 90 -11.12 3.70 -24.36
CA SER A 90 -11.54 3.24 -25.69
C SER A 90 -12.46 2.01 -25.63
N LEU A 91 -12.44 1.29 -24.51
CA LEU A 91 -13.33 0.16 -24.24
C LEU A 91 -14.58 0.57 -23.45
N ASP A 92 -14.82 1.86 -23.23
CA ASP A 92 -16.04 2.35 -22.57
C ASP A 92 -17.29 1.92 -23.38
N PRO A 93 -18.05 0.91 -22.93
CA PRO A 93 -19.15 0.34 -23.69
C PRO A 93 -20.34 1.31 -23.79
N THR A 94 -20.32 2.40 -23.02
CA THR A 94 -21.41 3.39 -22.99
C THR A 94 -21.43 4.32 -24.21
N LYS A 95 -20.39 4.28 -25.05
CA LYS A 95 -20.27 5.11 -26.26
C LYS A 95 -20.63 4.40 -27.58
N TYR A 96 -21.01 3.13 -27.53
CA TYR A 96 -21.35 2.35 -28.72
C TYR A 96 -22.83 1.96 -28.75
N ASP A 97 -23.42 1.99 -29.94
CA ASP A 97 -24.79 1.53 -30.18
C ASP A 97 -24.91 0.03 -29.81
N PRO A 98 -25.78 -0.32 -28.85
CA PRO A 98 -25.92 -1.70 -28.34
C PRO A 98 -26.37 -2.70 -29.41
N ASP A 99 -26.96 -2.25 -30.51
CA ASP A 99 -27.45 -3.13 -31.59
C ASP A 99 -26.41 -3.35 -32.70
N SER A 100 -25.25 -2.69 -32.64
CA SER A 100 -24.14 -2.90 -33.58
C SER A 100 -23.38 -4.20 -33.30
N GLU A 101 -22.78 -4.80 -34.32
CA GLU A 101 -21.90 -5.97 -34.17
C GLU A 101 -20.72 -5.70 -33.20
N THR A 102 -20.27 -4.45 -33.14
CA THR A 102 -19.28 -3.97 -32.16
C THR A 102 -19.84 -3.97 -30.73
N GLY A 103 -21.11 -3.60 -30.54
CA GLY A 103 -21.80 -3.61 -29.24
C GLY A 103 -22.00 -5.03 -28.68
N LYS A 104 -22.39 -5.98 -29.53
CA LYS A 104 -22.52 -7.40 -29.13
C LYS A 104 -21.19 -8.02 -28.72
N LEU A 105 -20.12 -7.73 -29.46
CA LEU A 105 -18.76 -8.18 -29.12
C LEU A 105 -18.24 -7.50 -27.83
N ALA A 106 -18.58 -6.23 -27.60
CA ALA A 106 -18.24 -5.53 -26.36
C ALA A 106 -18.98 -6.15 -25.15
N ALA A 107 -20.25 -6.52 -25.30
CA ALA A 107 -21.03 -7.19 -24.26
C ALA A 107 -20.44 -8.57 -23.90
N ASP A 108 -20.08 -9.40 -24.90
CA ASP A 108 -19.43 -10.70 -24.66
C ASP A 108 -18.06 -10.55 -23.97
N ARG A 109 -17.25 -9.56 -24.38
CA ARG A 109 -15.97 -9.26 -23.71
C ARG A 109 -16.18 -8.77 -22.27
N ALA A 110 -17.18 -7.92 -22.02
CA ALA A 110 -17.50 -7.43 -20.69
C ALA A 110 -17.98 -8.56 -19.77
N GLU A 111 -18.76 -9.51 -20.29
CA GLU A 111 -19.20 -10.69 -19.54
C GLU A 111 -18.02 -11.61 -19.20
N LYS A 112 -17.13 -11.87 -20.17
CA LYS A 112 -15.89 -12.65 -19.96
C LYS A 112 -14.97 -11.97 -18.94
N ALA A 113 -14.79 -10.65 -19.03
CA ALA A 113 -14.01 -9.88 -18.07
C ALA A 113 -14.59 -9.99 -16.65
N LYS A 114 -15.92 -9.87 -16.49
CA LYS A 114 -16.60 -10.05 -15.19
C LYS A 114 -16.39 -11.46 -14.62
N LYS A 115 -16.48 -12.51 -15.46
CA LYS A 115 -16.22 -13.90 -15.03
C LYS A 115 -14.78 -14.10 -14.58
N ILE A 116 -13.81 -13.58 -15.33
CA ILE A 116 -12.39 -13.65 -14.97
C ILE A 116 -12.12 -12.89 -13.67
N GLN A 117 -12.68 -11.69 -13.51
CA GLN A 117 -12.54 -10.89 -12.28
C GLN A 117 -13.16 -11.61 -11.08
N ALA A 118 -14.35 -12.19 -11.22
CA ALA A 118 -15.00 -12.94 -10.16
C ALA A 118 -14.21 -14.20 -9.76
N ALA A 119 -13.69 -14.95 -10.73
CA ALA A 119 -12.85 -16.12 -10.47
C ALA A 119 -11.53 -15.73 -9.79
N THR A 120 -10.90 -14.65 -10.24
CA THR A 120 -9.65 -14.13 -9.64
C THR A 120 -9.88 -13.63 -8.22
N ALA A 121 -10.99 -12.92 -7.97
CA ALA A 121 -11.34 -12.44 -6.64
C ALA A 121 -11.62 -13.61 -5.67
N ARG A 122 -12.31 -14.66 -6.13
CA ARG A 122 -12.51 -15.88 -5.33
C ARG A 122 -11.19 -16.59 -5.02
N ALA A 123 -10.33 -16.80 -6.01
CA ALA A 123 -9.02 -17.43 -5.81
C ALA A 123 -8.12 -16.63 -4.85
N ALA A 124 -8.18 -15.30 -4.89
CA ALA A 124 -7.46 -14.44 -3.96
C ALA A 124 -8.02 -14.52 -2.53
N ALA A 125 -9.35 -14.60 -2.36
CA ALA A 125 -9.98 -14.77 -1.06
C ALA A 125 -9.67 -16.14 -0.44
N GLU A 126 -9.74 -17.22 -1.23
CA GLU A 126 -9.40 -18.58 -0.80
C GLU A 126 -7.93 -18.69 -0.37
N ARG A 127 -7.01 -18.05 -1.10
CA ARG A 127 -5.59 -18.02 -0.72
C ARG A 127 -5.40 -17.35 0.64
N LYS A 128 -6.00 -16.18 0.86
CA LYS A 128 -5.93 -15.47 2.14
C LYS A 128 -6.55 -16.27 3.28
N ALA A 129 -7.65 -16.98 3.04
CA ALA A 129 -8.28 -17.82 4.04
C ALA A 129 -7.37 -18.99 4.45
N ARG A 130 -6.70 -19.63 3.49
CA ARG A 130 -5.73 -20.70 3.77
C ARG A 130 -4.51 -20.16 4.54
N GLU A 131 -3.94 -19.04 4.12
CA GLU A 131 -2.83 -18.39 4.82
C GLU A 131 -3.20 -18.01 6.27
N ALA A 132 -4.43 -17.55 6.51
CA ALA A 132 -4.92 -17.26 7.85
C ALA A 132 -5.08 -18.52 8.72
N GLN A 133 -5.57 -19.63 8.16
CA GLN A 133 -5.68 -20.90 8.87
C GLN A 133 -4.31 -21.49 9.21
N GLU A 134 -3.36 -21.45 8.27
CA GLU A 134 -1.97 -21.88 8.49
C GLU A 134 -1.30 -21.03 9.58
N ALA A 135 -1.52 -19.70 9.58
CA ALA A 135 -1.01 -18.82 10.62
C ALA A 135 -1.61 -19.12 12.01
N LEU A 136 -2.91 -19.44 12.07
CA LEU A 136 -3.58 -19.82 13.33
C LEU A 136 -3.08 -21.16 13.85
N ALA A 137 -2.97 -22.18 13.00
CA ALA A 137 -2.45 -23.49 13.38
C ALA A 137 -1.01 -23.36 13.93
N LYS A 138 -0.17 -22.56 13.27
CA LYS A 138 1.19 -22.30 13.73
C LYS A 138 1.22 -21.55 15.08
N ALA A 139 0.30 -20.64 15.31
CA ALA A 139 0.18 -19.95 16.60
C ALA A 139 -0.27 -20.91 17.72
N GLU A 140 -1.21 -21.82 17.44
CA GLU A 140 -1.66 -22.86 18.37
C GLU A 140 -0.54 -23.87 18.70
N GLU A 141 0.27 -24.26 17.70
CA GLU A 141 1.46 -25.09 17.91
C GLU A 141 2.48 -24.41 18.83
N TYR A 142 2.79 -23.13 18.59
CA TYR A 142 3.69 -22.37 19.48
C TYR A 142 3.12 -22.22 20.90
N GLU A 143 1.81 -22.06 21.06
CA GLU A 143 1.18 -22.03 22.38
C GLU A 143 1.21 -23.37 23.12
N ALA A 144 1.15 -24.49 22.39
CA ALA A 144 1.28 -25.83 22.96
C ALA A 144 2.73 -26.11 23.41
N GLU A 145 3.72 -25.78 22.58
CA GLU A 145 5.15 -25.91 22.94
C GLU A 145 5.52 -25.09 24.19
N LEU A 146 4.96 -23.88 24.34
CA LEU A 146 5.18 -23.04 25.52
C LEU A 146 4.53 -23.56 26.82
N LYS A 147 3.53 -24.45 26.71
CA LYS A 147 2.87 -25.08 27.87
C LYS A 147 3.61 -26.32 28.35
N ASP A 148 4.24 -27.07 27.44
CA ASP A 148 5.01 -28.27 27.77
C ASP A 148 6.36 -27.94 28.44
N ASP A 149 6.97 -26.78 28.16
CA ASP A 149 8.25 -26.35 28.75
C ASP A 149 8.12 -25.75 30.18
N LYS A 150 6.91 -25.79 30.77
CA LYS A 150 6.61 -25.30 32.13
C LYS A 150 6.17 -26.41 33.11
N GLY A 151 6.26 -27.69 32.73
CA GLY A 151 6.05 -28.85 33.62
C GLY A 151 7.35 -29.43 34.14
#